data_AF-A0A2M7F6W4-F1
#
_entry.id   AF-A0A2M7F6W4-F1
#
_cell.length_a   1.000
_cell.length_b   1.000
_cell.length_c   1.000
_cell.angle_alpha   90.00
_cell.angle_beta   90.00
_cell.angle_gamma   90.00
#
_symmetry.space_group_name_H-M   'P 1'
#
loop_
_entity.id
_entity.type
_entity.pdbx_description
1 polymer ?
#
loop_
_entity_poly.entity_id
_entity_poly.type
_entity_poly.pdbx_seq_one_letter_code
_entity_poly.pdbx_strand_id
1 'polypeptide(L)' 'REGETGFVLDSTDCVEALANAILQMDDPERRRRMADRAPETVQDFTLKRNAVETTKAYRKVLNEKRFVDNQ' A
#
# COMPACT_ATOMS: atom_id res chain seq x y z
N ARG A 1 5.30 -8.43 -11.37
CA ARG A 1 4.18 -7.71 -10.71
C ARG A 1 4.48 -6.23 -10.52
N GLU A 2 5.73 -5.77 -10.74
CA GLU A 2 6.02 -4.34 -10.86
C GLU A 2 5.29 -3.75 -12.08
N GLY A 3 4.74 -2.54 -11.95
CA GLY A 3 4.07 -1.84 -13.04
C GLY A 3 2.58 -2.12 -13.23
N GLU A 4 1.96 -3.01 -12.43
CA GLU A 4 0.53 -3.35 -12.58
C GLU A 4 -0.41 -2.44 -11.80
N THR A 5 0.08 -1.76 -10.76
CA THR A 5 -0.71 -0.90 -9.87
C THR A 5 -0.17 0.53 -9.77
N GLY A 6 0.93 0.80 -10.48
CA GLY A 6 1.64 2.08 -10.49
C GLY A 6 3.07 1.92 -10.97
N PHE A 7 3.80 3.03 -11.06
CA PHE A 7 5.24 3.06 -11.30
C PHE A 7 5.99 3.37 -10.01
N VAL A 8 7.12 2.68 -9.82
CA VAL A 8 8.09 3.02 -8.78
C VAL A 8 9.27 3.66 -9.50
N LEU A 9 9.68 4.84 -9.03
CA LEU A 9 10.87 5.53 -9.52
C LEU A 9 11.91 5.53 -8.40
N ASP A 10 13.11 5.03 -8.70
CA ASP A 10 14.18 4.92 -7.70
C ASP A 10 14.77 6.28 -7.29
N SER A 11 14.56 7.33 -8.11
CA SER A 11 14.95 8.70 -7.83
C SER A 11 14.01 9.68 -8.53
N THR A 12 13.62 10.73 -7.82
CA THR A 12 12.82 11.85 -8.36
C THR A 12 13.61 12.72 -9.34
N ASP A 13 14.94 12.63 -9.30
CA ASP A 13 15.82 13.48 -10.11
C ASP A 13 16.11 12.85 -11.47
N CYS A 14 15.69 11.60 -11.68
CA CYS A 14 15.82 10.91 -12.96
C CYS A 14 14.68 11.31 -13.90
N VAL A 15 14.82 12.49 -14.50
CA VAL A 15 13.85 13.07 -15.47
C VAL A 15 13.57 12.11 -16.63
N GLU A 16 14.57 11.37 -17.09
CA GLU A 16 14.41 10.37 -18.16
C GLU A 16 13.49 9.21 -17.73
N ALA A 17 13.64 8.71 -16.50
CA ALA A 17 12.77 7.66 -15.97
C ALA A 17 11.33 8.15 -15.81
N LEU A 18 11.14 9.40 -15.35
CA LEU A 18 9.82 10.02 -15.27
C LEU A 18 9.18 10.19 -16.66
N ALA A 19 9.94 10.70 -17.65
CA ALA A 19 9.45 10.86 -19.01
C ALA A 19 9.05 9.51 -19.63
N ASN A 20 9.86 8.47 -19.43
CA ASN A 20 9.55 7.12 -19.90
C ASN A 20 8.28 6.56 -19.22
N ALA A 21 8.09 6.80 -17.92
CA ALA A 21 6.88 6.38 -17.22
C ALA A 21 5.63 7.08 -17.76
N ILE A 22 5.72 8.38 -18.08
CA ILE A 22 4.63 9.15 -18.69
C ILE A 22 4.31 8.62 -20.09
N LEU A 23 5.32 8.37 -20.93
CA LEU A 23 5.10 7.82 -22.28
C LEU A 23 4.46 6.43 -22.25
N GLN A 24 4.80 5.60 -21.26
CA GLN A 24 4.16 4.29 -21.08
C GLN A 24 2.68 4.39 -20.67
N MET A 25 2.21 5.55 -20.21
CA MET A 25 0.81 5.83 -19.92
C MET A 25 0.00 6.27 -21.14
N ASP A 26 0.62 6.51 -22.30
CA ASP A 26 -0.10 6.84 -23.52
C ASP A 26 -0.90 5.66 -24.08
N ASP A 27 -0.54 4.42 -23.72
CA ASP A 27 -1.33 3.22 -23.99
C ASP A 27 -2.63 3.21 -23.15
N PRO A 28 -3.82 3.40 -23.77
CA PRO A 28 -5.08 3.47 -23.05
C PRO A 28 -5.46 2.17 -22.33
N GLU A 29 -5.11 1.01 -22.91
CA GLU A 29 -5.43 -0.26 -22.28
C GLU A 29 -4.58 -0.50 -21.05
N ARG A 30 -3.28 -0.20 -21.15
CA ARG A 30 -2.36 -0.33 -20.02
C ARG A 30 -2.76 0.60 -18.88
N ARG A 31 -3.11 1.84 -19.19
CA ARG A 31 -3.63 2.82 -18.22
C ARG A 31 -4.90 2.31 -17.54
N ARG A 32 -5.83 1.72 -18.28
CA ARG A 32 -7.06 1.15 -17.73
C ARG A 32 -6.78 -0.04 -16.80
N ARG A 33 -5.94 -0.99 -17.23
CA ARG A 33 -5.53 -2.14 -16.41
C ARG A 33 -4.87 -1.70 -15.10
N MET A 34 -4.04 -0.66 -15.17
CA MET A 34 -3.38 -0.09 -13.99
C MET A 34 -4.37 0.59 -13.05
N ALA A 35 -5.31 1.37 -13.59
CA ALA A 35 -6.34 2.04 -12.80
C ALA A 35 -7.28 1.03 -12.11
N ASP A 36 -7.62 -0.07 -12.77
CA ASP A 36 -8.49 -1.12 -12.21
C ASP A 36 -7.81 -1.86 -11.05
N ARG A 37 -6.47 -2.02 -11.09
CA ARG A 37 -5.70 -2.74 -10.07
C ARG A 37 -5.09 -1.85 -8.97
N ALA A 38 -4.91 -0.56 -9.20
CA ALA A 38 -4.40 0.37 -8.18
C ALA A 38 -5.16 0.28 -6.83
N PRO A 39 -6.51 0.15 -6.80
CA PRO A 39 -7.25 -0.04 -5.55
C PRO A 39 -6.89 -1.30 -4.77
N GLU A 40 -6.40 -2.37 -5.42
CA GLU A 40 -5.98 -3.60 -4.74
C GLU A 40 -4.87 -3.32 -3.72
N THR A 41 -3.94 -2.43 -4.04
CA THR A 41 -2.89 -2.00 -3.10
C THR A 41 -3.41 -1.06 -2.01
N VAL A 42 -4.48 -0.31 -2.25
CA VAL A 42 -5.04 0.66 -1.29
C VAL A 42 -5.93 -0.02 -0.23
N GLN A 43 -6.51 -1.19 -0.54
CA GLN A 43 -7.34 -1.96 0.40
C GLN A 43 -6.59 -2.31 1.70
N ASP A 44 -5.27 -2.51 1.61
CA ASP A 44 -4.40 -2.77 2.75
C ASP A 44 -4.22 -1.54 3.67
N PHE A 45 -4.42 -0.33 3.16
CA PHE A 45 -4.21 0.94 3.87
C PHE A 45 -5.50 1.66 4.27
N THR A 46 -6.63 0.95 4.31
CA THR A 46 -7.89 1.56 4.74
C THR A 46 -7.89 1.89 6.24
N LEU A 47 -8.42 3.05 6.62
CA LEU A 47 -8.59 3.46 8.03
C LEU A 47 -9.28 2.38 8.87
N LYS A 48 -10.26 1.69 8.27
CA LYS A 48 -10.98 0.58 8.90
C LYS A 48 -10.06 -0.58 9.26
N ARG A 49 -9.21 -1.03 8.32
CA ARG A 49 -8.26 -2.13 8.58
C ARG A 49 -7.22 -1.73 9.61
N ASN A 50 -6.67 -0.52 9.50
CA ASN A 50 -5.70 0.01 10.48
C ASN A 50 -6.28 0.05 11.90
N ALA A 51 -7.52 0.54 12.06
CA ALA A 51 -8.20 0.56 13.35
C ALA A 51 -8.40 -0.85 13.94
N VAL A 52 -8.79 -1.82 13.12
CA VAL A 52 -8.96 -3.23 13.55
C VAL A 52 -7.64 -3.84 14.02
N GLU A 53 -6.58 -3.72 13.22
CA GLU A 53 -5.27 -4.30 13.57
C GLU A 53 -4.65 -3.60 14.79
N THR A 54 -4.78 -2.28 14.89
CA THR A 54 -4.32 -1.52 16.06
C THR A 54 -5.08 -1.96 17.32
N THR A 55 -6.40 -2.15 17.23
CA THR A 55 -7.21 -2.63 18.36
C THR A 55 -6.79 -4.03 18.80
N LYS A 56 -6.51 -4.94 17.86
CA LYS A 56 -6.01 -6.29 18.16
C LYS A 56 -4.66 -6.22 18.89
N ALA A 57 -3.74 -5.37 18.44
CA ALA A 57 -2.45 -5.15 19.07
C ALA A 57 -2.61 -4.64 20.51
N TYR A 58 -3.46 -3.63 20.74
CA TYR A 58 -3.74 -3.13 22.09
C TYR A 58 -4.33 -4.20 23.01
N ARG A 59 -5.30 -4.98 22.53
CA ARG A 59 -5.89 -6.09 23.31
C ARG A 59 -4.86 -7.14 23.69
N LYS A 60 -3.96 -7.49 22.77
CA LYS A 60 -2.87 -8.44 23.04
C LYS A 60 -1.99 -7.94 24.20
N VAL A 61 -1.51 -6.71 24.12
CA VAL A 61 -0.66 -6.09 25.16
C VAL A 61 -1.39 -6.01 26.50
N LEU A 62 -2.67 -5.64 26.51
CA LEU A 62 -3.46 -5.56 27.76
C LEU A 62 -3.64 -6.94 28.40
N ASN A 63 -3.86 -7.99 27.61
CA ASN A 63 -3.99 -9.35 28.10
C ASN A 63 -2.66 -9.89 28.65
N GLU A 64 -1.54 -9.60 27.97
CA GLU A 64 -0.21 -9.96 28.46
C GLU A 64 0.10 -9.29 29.81
N LYS A 65 -0.17 -7.98 29.94
CA LYS A 65 0.01 -7.28 31.22
C LYS A 65 -0.87 -7.85 32.34
N ARG A 66 -2.16 -8.08 32.07
CA ARG A 66 -3.10 -8.67 33.05
C ARG A 66 -2.71 -10.08 33.47
N PHE A 67 -2.06 -10.85 32.59
CA PHE A 67 -1.58 -12.18 32.92
C PHE A 67 -0.38 -12.12 33.86
N VAL A 68 0.53 -11.16 33.66
CA VAL A 68 1.68 -10.91 34.54
C VAL A 68 1.24 -10.43 35.92
N ASP A 69 0.21 -9.58 36.00
CA ASP A 69 -0.26 -9.03 37.30
C ASP A 69 -1.03 -10.05 38.17
N ASN A 70 -1.39 -11.22 37.63
CA ASN A 70 -2.12 -12.29 38.34
C ASN A 70 -1.25 -13.51 38.69
N GLN A 71 0.07 -13.40 38.56
CA GLN A 71 1.06 -14.38 39.07
C GLN A 71 1.80 -13.82 40.28
#